data_AF-A0AA38T4T6-F1
#
_entry.id   AF-A0AA38T4T6-F1
#
_cell.length_a   1.000
_cell.length_b   1.000
_cell.length_c   1.000
_cell.angle_alpha   90.00
_cell.angle_beta   90.00
_cell.angle_gamma   90.00
#
_symmetry.space_group_name_H-M   'P 1'
#
loop_
_entity.id
_entity.type
_entity.pdbx_description
1 polymer ?
#
loop_
_entity_poly.entity_id
_entity_poly.type
_entity_poly.pdbx_seq_one_letter_code
_entity_poly.pdbx_strand_id
1 'polypeptide(L)'
;MPRSKSEKNGEENQLRRDPYEVLGVSRSSTDQEIKTAYRKLALKYHPDKNANDPKAADMFKEITYSYNILSDPDKRHQYDSDGFEAVEAESQDLELDLSSLGAMNTMFAAIFSKLGVPIKTVVSATVLEEAINGTVTIQPLALGKPVSRKVEKQCAHFYSIRIKEKEAHAGIVCRVQSADKSKFKLLYFDQDENGGLNLALQEDSAKKGKVTSAGMYFLGFPVYRLEPPYSTTAAKRDPDTAFFKKLEGFQPCEITELKAGFHTFAVYGDNFFRSASYTIEVLCAASFVDEKENLRAVETQISSKRTEISKFETEYRQVLSQFTEMTNRYAQEMQAIDNLLKQRNEIHATYTSTPQTKRSSSGSSRSKKRVVLKEDGHQIKDHKKPQSIKDGTKKKWFNIHVKVEKRKP
;
A
#
# COMPACT_ATOMS: atom_id res chain seq x y z
N MET A 1 -43.53 -11.94 12.97
CA MET A 1 -42.73 -11.64 11.77
C MET A 1 -41.33 -11.19 12.20
N PRO A 2 -40.27 -11.98 11.97
CA PRO A 2 -38.90 -11.48 12.06
C PRO A 2 -38.61 -10.55 10.87
N ARG A 3 -37.80 -9.50 11.07
CA ARG A 3 -37.30 -8.66 9.96
C ARG A 3 -36.22 -9.39 9.16
N SER A 4 -36.02 -8.95 7.92
CA SER A 4 -35.10 -9.57 6.95
C SER A 4 -33.64 -9.43 7.35
N LYS A 5 -32.79 -10.37 6.89
CA LYS A 5 -31.34 -10.41 7.16
C LYS A 5 -30.53 -9.26 6.51
N SER A 6 -31.19 -8.28 5.91
CA SER A 6 -30.57 -7.16 5.18
C SER A 6 -30.04 -6.04 6.08
N GLU A 7 -30.64 -5.82 7.26
CA GLU A 7 -30.32 -4.68 8.15
C GLU A 7 -29.03 -4.87 8.99
N LYS A 8 -28.21 -5.90 8.74
CA LYS A 8 -27.07 -6.28 9.61
C LYS A 8 -25.67 -6.27 9.01
N ASN A 9 -25.50 -5.92 7.73
CA ASN A 9 -24.19 -5.87 7.09
C ASN A 9 -23.59 -4.44 7.00
N GLY A 10 -24.21 -3.44 7.63
CA GLY A 10 -23.86 -2.02 7.45
C GLY A 10 -22.86 -1.41 8.45
N GLU A 11 -22.51 -2.11 9.55
CA GLU A 11 -21.87 -1.45 10.71
C GLU A 11 -20.33 -1.58 10.79
N GLU A 12 -19.66 -2.38 9.96
CA GLU A 12 -18.19 -2.59 10.06
C GLU A 12 -17.33 -1.88 8.99
N ASN A 13 -17.92 -1.33 7.91
CA ASN A 13 -17.17 -0.61 6.87
C ASN A 13 -17.08 0.92 7.12
N GLN A 14 -17.55 1.39 8.28
CA GLN A 14 -17.83 2.79 8.58
C GLN A 14 -16.59 3.57 9.09
N LEU A 15 -15.51 3.60 8.29
CA LEU A 15 -14.21 4.21 8.66
C LEU A 15 -13.81 5.46 7.84
N ARG A 16 -14.63 5.91 6.89
CA ARG A 16 -14.44 7.15 6.11
C ARG A 16 -15.77 7.89 6.00
N ARG A 17 -15.74 9.23 6.05
CA ARG A 17 -16.92 10.10 5.90
C ARG A 17 -17.21 10.38 4.41
N ASP A 18 -18.48 10.65 4.08
CA ASP A 18 -18.91 10.96 2.72
C ASP A 18 -18.17 12.22 2.19
N PRO A 19 -17.58 12.21 0.98
CA PRO A 19 -16.84 13.34 0.42
C PRO A 19 -17.65 14.64 0.33
N TYR A 20 -18.96 14.53 0.07
CA TYR A 20 -19.88 15.67 0.00
C TYR A 20 -20.12 16.27 1.39
N GLU A 21 -20.23 15.44 2.43
CA GLU A 21 -20.30 15.89 3.83
C GLU A 21 -19.00 16.55 4.29
N VAL A 22 -17.84 15.96 3.95
CA VAL A 22 -16.52 16.49 4.33
C VAL A 22 -16.24 17.84 3.69
N LEU A 23 -16.64 18.05 2.43
CA LEU A 23 -16.57 19.34 1.76
C LEU A 23 -17.73 20.29 2.12
N GLY A 24 -18.82 19.78 2.69
CA GLY A 24 -20.02 20.57 3.04
C GLY A 24 -20.78 21.09 1.82
N VAL A 25 -20.95 20.24 0.81
CA VAL A 25 -21.59 20.53 -0.49
C VAL A 25 -22.71 19.53 -0.80
N SER A 26 -23.56 19.82 -1.79
CA SER A 26 -24.62 18.91 -2.22
C SER A 26 -24.07 17.83 -3.15
N ARG A 27 -24.72 16.65 -3.22
CA ARG A 27 -24.49 15.69 -4.32
C ARG A 27 -24.79 16.30 -5.70
N SER A 28 -25.67 17.31 -5.75
CA SER A 28 -26.00 18.09 -6.93
C SER A 28 -25.07 19.30 -7.18
N SER A 29 -24.02 19.51 -6.38
CA SER A 29 -23.18 20.71 -6.50
C SER A 29 -22.31 20.69 -7.76
N THR A 30 -22.10 21.88 -8.33
CA THR A 30 -21.24 22.08 -9.50
C THR A 30 -19.75 22.00 -9.13
N ASP A 31 -18.89 21.73 -10.10
CA ASP A 31 -17.44 21.65 -9.89
C ASP A 31 -16.86 23.00 -9.39
N GLN A 32 -17.50 24.11 -9.75
CA GLN A 32 -17.16 25.45 -9.24
C GLN A 32 -17.50 25.59 -7.74
N GLU A 33 -18.62 25.05 -7.28
CA GLU A 33 -18.97 25.00 -5.84
C GLU A 33 -17.99 24.10 -5.08
N ILE A 34 -17.74 22.88 -5.58
CA ILE A 34 -16.82 21.90 -5.00
C ILE A 34 -15.42 22.50 -4.86
N LYS A 35 -14.88 23.09 -5.93
CA LYS A 35 -13.59 23.81 -5.96
C LYS A 35 -13.58 25.07 -5.09
N THR A 36 -14.73 25.62 -4.69
CA THR A 36 -14.83 26.79 -3.80
C THR A 36 -14.94 26.39 -2.33
N ALA A 37 -15.74 25.37 -2.02
CA ALA A 37 -15.84 24.76 -0.69
C ALA A 37 -14.49 24.17 -0.25
N TYR A 38 -13.82 23.43 -1.14
CA TYR A 38 -12.46 22.94 -0.94
C TYR A 38 -11.46 24.07 -0.62
N ARG A 39 -11.42 25.14 -1.42
CA ARG A 39 -10.55 26.31 -1.15
C ARG A 39 -10.82 26.95 0.22
N LYS A 40 -12.10 27.08 0.61
CA LYS A 40 -12.52 27.61 1.92
C LYS A 40 -12.06 26.71 3.08
N LEU A 41 -12.17 25.39 2.93
CA LEU A 41 -11.79 24.41 3.96
C LEU A 41 -10.27 24.22 4.06
N ALA A 42 -9.57 24.14 2.94
CA ALA A 42 -8.11 24.06 2.90
C ALA A 42 -7.44 25.29 3.54
N LEU A 43 -7.99 26.49 3.34
CA LEU A 43 -7.50 27.72 3.99
C LEU A 43 -7.78 27.79 5.51
N LYS A 44 -8.79 27.04 5.99
CA LYS A 44 -9.19 26.93 7.41
C LYS A 44 -8.32 25.91 8.15
N TYR A 45 -8.19 24.71 7.61
CA TYR A 45 -7.42 23.60 8.19
C TYR A 45 -5.95 23.58 7.73
N HIS A 46 -5.46 24.67 7.12
CA HIS A 46 -4.09 24.78 6.62
C HIS A 46 -3.07 24.54 7.75
N PRO A 47 -2.12 23.59 7.62
CA PRO A 47 -1.23 23.21 8.71
C PRO A 47 -0.17 24.26 9.04
N ASP A 48 0.11 25.26 8.19
CA ASP A 48 0.96 26.39 8.63
C ASP A 48 0.22 27.31 9.62
N LYS A 49 -1.12 27.33 9.60
CA LYS A 49 -1.95 28.01 10.60
C LYS A 49 -2.28 27.13 11.80
N ASN A 50 -2.19 25.80 11.62
CA ASN A 50 -2.61 24.78 12.60
C ASN A 50 -1.46 23.80 12.93
N ALA A 51 -0.21 24.28 12.97
CA ALA A 51 1.00 23.43 12.93
C ALA A 51 1.15 22.42 14.07
N ASN A 52 0.44 22.66 15.19
CA ASN A 52 0.47 21.84 16.39
C ASN A 52 -0.85 21.07 16.63
N ASP A 53 -1.84 21.17 15.74
CA ASP A 53 -3.11 20.43 15.87
C ASP A 53 -3.14 19.21 14.93
N PRO A 54 -3.03 17.97 15.46
CA PRO A 54 -3.15 16.78 14.64
C PRO A 54 -4.56 16.63 14.03
N LYS A 55 -5.61 17.16 14.67
CA LYS A 55 -6.98 17.07 14.13
C LYS A 55 -7.14 17.92 12.88
N ALA A 56 -6.56 19.12 12.85
CA ALA A 56 -6.51 19.93 11.63
C ALA A 56 -5.74 19.23 10.50
N ALA A 57 -4.63 18.55 10.82
CA ALA A 57 -3.86 17.77 9.85
C ALA A 57 -4.67 16.58 9.28
N ASP A 58 -5.41 15.85 10.12
CA ASP A 58 -6.24 14.73 9.67
C ASP A 58 -7.48 15.20 8.88
N MET A 59 -8.18 16.25 9.34
CA MET A 59 -9.23 16.91 8.56
C MET A 59 -8.71 17.37 7.19
N PHE A 60 -7.51 17.94 7.11
CA PHE A 60 -6.93 18.42 5.84
C PHE A 60 -6.66 17.28 4.84
N LYS A 61 -6.20 16.10 5.31
CA LYS A 61 -6.08 14.90 4.46
C LYS A 61 -7.44 14.51 3.89
N GLU A 62 -8.46 14.43 4.75
CA GLU A 62 -9.81 13.99 4.40
C GLU A 62 -10.50 14.97 3.43
N ILE A 63 -10.37 16.28 3.67
CA ILE A 63 -10.80 17.36 2.75
C ILE A 63 -10.12 17.24 1.38
N THR A 64 -8.83 16.89 1.35
CA THR A 64 -8.09 16.74 0.09
C THR A 64 -8.46 15.46 -0.66
N TYR A 65 -8.64 14.34 0.05
CA TYR A 65 -9.14 13.10 -0.53
C TYR A 65 -10.55 13.28 -1.10
N SER A 66 -11.44 13.91 -0.34
CA SER A 66 -12.82 14.20 -0.77
C SER A 66 -12.86 15.08 -2.02
N TYR A 67 -11.96 16.07 -2.13
CA TYR A 67 -11.84 16.87 -3.34
C TYR A 67 -11.23 16.09 -4.52
N ASN A 68 -10.29 15.17 -4.30
CA ASN A 68 -9.75 14.32 -5.37
C ASN A 68 -10.82 13.42 -6.00
N ILE A 69 -11.76 12.90 -5.20
CA ILE A 69 -12.92 12.15 -5.69
C ILE A 69 -13.91 13.07 -6.43
N LEU A 70 -14.26 14.23 -5.84
CA LEU A 70 -15.38 15.05 -6.34
C LEU A 70 -15.01 16.10 -7.41
N SER A 71 -13.74 16.33 -7.71
CA SER A 71 -13.29 17.28 -8.75
C SER A 71 -12.93 16.63 -10.08
N ASP A 72 -13.02 15.31 -10.14
CA ASP A 72 -12.78 14.47 -11.31
C ASP A 72 -14.13 13.83 -11.68
N PRO A 73 -14.71 14.11 -12.88
CA PRO A 73 -16.04 13.62 -13.24
C PRO A 73 -16.19 12.10 -13.21
N ASP A 74 -15.14 11.37 -13.59
CA ASP A 74 -15.16 9.91 -13.69
C ASP A 74 -15.07 9.28 -12.30
N LYS A 75 -14.15 9.77 -11.45
CA LYS A 75 -14.08 9.33 -10.03
C LYS A 75 -15.33 9.70 -9.23
N ARG A 76 -15.95 10.83 -9.54
CA ARG A 76 -17.25 11.24 -8.95
C ARG A 76 -18.36 10.29 -9.38
N HIS A 77 -18.43 9.92 -10.67
CA HIS A 77 -19.40 8.94 -11.17
C HIS A 77 -19.21 7.56 -10.54
N GLN A 78 -17.97 7.07 -10.42
CA GLN A 78 -17.65 5.84 -9.68
C GLN A 78 -18.14 5.91 -8.24
N TYR A 79 -17.84 7.02 -7.53
CA TYR A 79 -18.27 7.21 -6.14
C TYR A 79 -19.79 7.23 -5.97
N ASP A 80 -20.50 7.92 -6.84
CA ASP A 80 -21.96 8.02 -6.78
C ASP A 80 -22.66 6.70 -7.19
N SER A 81 -21.98 5.82 -7.93
CA SER A 81 -22.49 4.51 -8.34
C SER A 81 -22.23 3.42 -7.28
N ASP A 82 -20.97 3.23 -6.90
CA ASP A 82 -20.48 2.06 -6.15
C ASP A 82 -19.81 2.44 -4.81
N GLY A 83 -19.79 3.73 -4.46
CA GLY A 83 -19.26 4.23 -3.20
C GLY A 83 -17.74 4.15 -3.09
N PHE A 84 -17.23 3.96 -1.87
CA PHE A 84 -15.80 3.92 -1.61
C PHE A 84 -15.09 2.67 -2.15
N GLU A 85 -15.78 1.56 -2.42
CA GLU A 85 -15.10 0.30 -2.79
C GLU A 85 -14.58 0.31 -4.23
N ALA A 86 -15.34 0.86 -5.19
CA ALA A 86 -14.83 1.10 -6.55
C ALA A 86 -13.74 2.17 -6.56
N VAL A 87 -13.96 3.27 -5.83
CA VAL A 87 -12.98 4.38 -5.79
C VAL A 87 -11.69 3.95 -5.10
N GLU A 88 -11.71 3.12 -4.05
CA GLU A 88 -10.47 2.59 -3.43
C GLU A 88 -9.74 1.56 -4.30
N ALA A 89 -10.35 1.03 -5.37
CA ALA A 89 -9.63 0.19 -6.34
C ALA A 89 -8.69 1.01 -7.24
N GLU A 90 -9.06 2.26 -7.57
CA GLU A 90 -8.26 3.15 -8.44
C GLU A 90 -7.52 4.25 -7.66
N SER A 91 -8.12 4.83 -6.61
CA SER A 91 -7.61 5.96 -5.85
C SER A 91 -6.51 5.61 -4.82
N GLN A 92 -5.93 4.41 -4.87
CA GLN A 92 -4.72 4.09 -4.10
C GLN A 92 -3.49 4.78 -4.69
N ASP A 93 -3.50 5.07 -6.00
CA ASP A 93 -2.62 6.07 -6.60
C ASP A 93 -3.28 7.46 -6.53
N LEU A 94 -2.81 8.29 -5.59
CA LEU A 94 -3.16 9.72 -5.56
C LEU A 94 -2.35 10.47 -6.63
N GLU A 95 -2.71 10.22 -7.88
CA GLU A 95 -2.13 10.84 -9.06
C GLU A 95 -2.70 12.25 -9.26
N LEU A 96 -1.82 13.25 -9.27
CA LEU A 96 -2.19 14.66 -9.39
C LEU A 96 -1.52 15.30 -10.60
N ASP A 97 -2.31 15.71 -11.61
CA ASP A 97 -1.86 16.73 -12.56
C ASP A 97 -1.83 18.11 -11.88
N LEU A 98 -0.73 18.80 -12.14
CA LEU A 98 -0.30 20.01 -11.45
C LEU A 98 -0.44 21.26 -12.33
N SER A 99 -0.87 21.10 -13.58
CA SER A 99 -1.10 22.18 -14.54
C SER A 99 -2.25 23.12 -14.11
N SER A 100 -3.31 22.57 -13.53
CA SER A 100 -4.68 23.15 -13.56
C SER A 100 -5.10 24.05 -12.38
N LEU A 101 -4.22 24.22 -11.38
CA LEU A 101 -4.60 24.75 -10.05
C LEU A 101 -3.63 25.78 -9.43
N GLY A 102 -2.51 26.10 -10.11
CA GLY A 102 -1.66 27.26 -9.79
C GLY A 102 -1.11 27.32 -8.36
N ALA A 103 -1.20 28.49 -7.71
CA ALA A 103 -0.56 28.76 -6.42
C ALA A 103 -0.96 27.79 -5.29
N MET A 104 -2.17 27.23 -5.33
CA MET A 104 -2.64 26.26 -4.34
C MET A 104 -1.82 24.96 -4.36
N ASN A 105 -1.33 24.52 -5.52
CA ASN A 105 -0.53 23.29 -5.67
C ASN A 105 0.78 23.35 -4.87
N THR A 106 1.33 24.56 -4.71
CA THR A 106 2.51 24.81 -3.88
C THR A 106 2.20 24.71 -2.38
N MET A 107 0.94 24.80 -1.94
CA MET A 107 0.58 24.52 -0.54
C MET A 107 0.38 23.01 -0.33
N PHE A 108 -0.47 22.36 -1.15
CA PHE A 108 -0.81 20.93 -0.97
C PHE A 108 0.41 20.00 -0.93
N ALA A 109 1.38 20.19 -1.81
CA ALA A 109 2.52 19.29 -1.90
C ALA A 109 3.49 19.36 -0.70
N ALA A 110 3.67 20.55 -0.09
CA ALA A 110 4.49 20.71 1.11
C ALA A 110 3.88 19.93 2.26
N ILE A 111 2.55 19.93 2.32
CA ILE A 111 1.75 19.33 3.37
C ILE A 111 1.80 17.81 3.26
N PHE A 112 1.54 17.25 2.08
CA PHE A 112 1.63 15.80 1.86
C PHE A 112 3.06 15.29 2.09
N SER A 113 4.08 16.01 1.61
CA SER A 113 5.48 15.69 1.89
C SER A 113 5.88 15.81 3.36
N LYS A 114 5.18 16.64 4.16
CA LYS A 114 5.38 16.79 5.63
C LYS A 114 4.59 15.75 6.43
N LEU A 115 3.46 15.28 5.89
CA LEU A 115 2.62 14.21 6.45
C LEU A 115 3.08 12.80 6.06
N GLY A 116 4.10 12.67 5.21
CA GLY A 116 4.67 11.39 4.78
C GLY A 116 3.83 10.61 3.76
N VAL A 117 2.82 11.25 3.16
CA VAL A 117 1.97 10.63 2.13
C VAL A 117 2.67 10.77 0.78
N PRO A 118 2.93 9.66 0.04
CA PRO A 118 3.43 9.76 -1.33
C PRO A 118 2.34 10.35 -2.23
N ILE A 119 2.64 11.46 -2.89
CA ILE A 119 1.90 11.89 -4.08
C ILE A 119 2.59 11.24 -5.29
N LYS A 120 1.79 10.58 -6.15
CA LYS A 120 2.22 10.20 -7.50
C LYS A 120 2.06 11.43 -8.40
N THR A 121 3.15 11.90 -8.97
CA THR A 121 3.20 13.09 -9.83
C THR A 121 3.24 12.66 -11.29
N VAL A 122 2.59 13.40 -12.17
CA VAL A 122 2.76 13.25 -13.63
C VAL A 122 3.85 14.18 -14.17
N VAL A 123 4.22 14.02 -15.44
CA VAL A 123 4.91 15.06 -16.21
C VAL A 123 3.88 16.13 -16.59
N SER A 124 4.24 17.42 -16.53
CA SER A 124 3.30 18.49 -16.85
C SER A 124 2.84 18.40 -18.31
N ALA A 125 1.52 18.49 -18.55
CA ALA A 125 0.94 18.50 -19.89
C ALA A 125 1.64 19.49 -20.83
N THR A 126 1.95 20.70 -20.37
CA THR A 126 2.71 21.71 -21.14
C THR A 126 4.05 21.23 -21.68
N VAL A 127 4.80 20.43 -20.90
CA VAL A 127 6.10 19.86 -21.34
C VAL A 127 5.91 18.75 -22.36
N LEU A 128 4.79 18.01 -22.30
CA LEU A 128 4.44 17.00 -23.29
C LEU A 128 3.92 17.65 -24.58
N GLU A 129 3.12 18.71 -24.48
CA GLU A 129 2.68 19.53 -25.61
C GLU A 129 3.87 20.20 -26.33
N GLU A 130 4.81 20.81 -25.61
CA GLU A 130 6.04 21.36 -26.20
C GLU A 130 6.88 20.27 -26.89
N ALA A 131 6.93 19.05 -26.32
CA ALA A 131 7.67 17.92 -26.88
C ALA A 131 7.01 17.40 -28.18
N ILE A 132 5.69 17.18 -28.17
CA ILE A 132 4.90 16.73 -29.32
C ILE A 132 4.94 17.78 -30.45
N ASN A 133 4.88 19.07 -30.13
CA ASN A 133 5.00 20.15 -31.12
C ASN A 133 6.45 20.41 -31.58
N GLY A 134 7.44 19.66 -31.08
CA GLY A 134 8.85 19.81 -31.46
C GLY A 134 9.51 21.13 -31.03
N THR A 135 8.89 21.90 -30.12
CA THR A 135 9.37 23.24 -29.70
C THR A 135 10.42 23.20 -28.60
N VAL A 136 10.73 22.01 -28.06
CA VAL A 136 11.71 21.83 -26.97
C VAL A 136 13.16 21.99 -27.42
N THR A 137 14.00 22.60 -26.57
CA THR A 137 15.44 22.72 -26.84
C THR A 137 16.17 21.42 -26.49
N ILE A 138 16.50 20.63 -27.51
CA ILE A 138 17.25 19.37 -27.38
C ILE A 138 18.75 19.62 -27.44
N GLN A 139 19.53 19.04 -26.52
CA GLN A 139 20.99 19.20 -26.45
C GLN A 139 21.75 17.92 -26.83
N PRO A 140 22.90 17.99 -27.52
CA PRO A 140 23.70 16.81 -27.82
C PRO A 140 24.36 16.25 -26.55
N LEU A 141 24.14 14.96 -26.28
CA LEU A 141 24.79 14.20 -25.21
C LEU A 141 25.76 13.17 -25.81
N ALA A 142 26.98 13.13 -25.27
CA ALA A 142 28.02 12.21 -25.74
C ALA A 142 28.07 10.95 -24.87
N LEU A 143 28.16 9.78 -25.50
CA LEU A 143 28.30 8.49 -24.85
C LEU A 143 29.54 8.47 -23.95
N GLY A 144 29.39 8.01 -22.70
CA GLY A 144 30.46 7.98 -21.70
C GLY A 144 30.92 9.34 -21.16
N LYS A 145 30.13 10.42 -21.36
CA LYS A 145 30.43 11.75 -20.79
C LYS A 145 29.26 12.25 -19.91
N PRO A 146 29.42 12.33 -18.58
CA PRO A 146 28.38 12.84 -17.71
C PRO A 146 28.19 14.34 -17.88
N VAL A 147 26.93 14.79 -17.85
CA VAL A 147 26.53 16.21 -17.92
C VAL A 147 25.74 16.57 -16.67
N SER A 148 26.31 17.44 -15.84
CA SER A 148 25.64 18.00 -14.67
C SER A 148 24.85 19.26 -15.02
N ARG A 149 23.58 19.32 -14.62
CA ARG A 149 22.69 20.48 -14.80
C ARG A 149 21.74 20.62 -13.62
N LYS A 150 21.00 21.73 -13.63
CA LYS A 150 19.94 22.06 -12.69
C LYS A 150 18.70 22.42 -13.51
N VAL A 151 17.67 21.58 -13.50
CA VAL A 151 16.39 21.86 -14.20
C VAL A 151 15.43 22.51 -13.21
N GLU A 152 14.66 23.50 -13.66
CA GLU A 152 13.66 24.14 -12.80
C GLU A 152 12.43 23.24 -12.59
N LYS A 153 11.63 23.57 -11.56
CA LYS A 153 10.44 22.78 -11.21
C LYS A 153 9.44 22.70 -12.36
N GLN A 154 8.87 21.51 -12.59
CA GLN A 154 7.90 21.24 -13.66
C GLN A 154 8.41 21.50 -15.10
N CYS A 155 9.71 21.78 -15.29
CA CYS A 155 10.35 21.86 -16.61
C CYS A 155 11.12 20.57 -16.92
N ALA A 156 11.51 20.35 -18.18
CA ALA A 156 12.42 19.30 -18.58
C ALA A 156 13.63 19.84 -19.38
N HIS A 157 14.77 19.16 -19.27
CA HIS A 157 15.90 19.33 -20.19
C HIS A 157 16.00 18.11 -21.10
N PHE A 158 15.96 18.34 -22.41
CA PHE A 158 15.99 17.30 -23.44
C PHE A 158 17.40 17.09 -23.99
N TYR A 159 17.72 15.83 -24.29
CA TYR A 159 19.04 15.36 -24.70
C TYR A 159 18.93 14.37 -25.86
N SER A 160 19.57 14.67 -26.99
CA SER A 160 19.73 13.73 -28.09
C SER A 160 21.08 13.04 -27.98
N ILE A 161 21.09 11.71 -28.07
CA ILE A 161 22.32 10.91 -28.21
C ILE A 161 22.30 10.12 -29.52
N ARG A 162 23.44 10.08 -30.20
CA ARG A 162 23.66 9.23 -31.38
C ARG A 162 24.23 7.88 -30.95
N ILE A 163 23.48 6.81 -31.19
CA ILE A 163 23.86 5.42 -30.93
C ILE A 163 24.33 4.78 -32.25
N LYS A 164 25.51 4.15 -32.26
CA LYS A 164 26.02 3.40 -33.43
C LYS A 164 25.62 1.94 -33.37
N GLU A 165 25.69 1.24 -34.50
CA GLU A 165 25.40 -0.20 -34.63
C GLU A 165 26.02 -1.07 -33.54
N LYS A 166 27.34 -0.90 -33.29
CA LYS A 166 28.08 -1.66 -32.27
C LYS A 166 27.65 -1.33 -30.83
N GLU A 167 27.11 -0.14 -30.62
CA GLU A 167 26.67 0.36 -29.31
C GLU A 167 25.22 -0.11 -29.03
N ALA A 168 24.37 -0.13 -30.05
CA ALA A 168 23.05 -0.78 -30.03
C ALA A 168 23.17 -2.28 -29.72
N HIS A 169 24.00 -3.02 -30.47
CA HIS A 169 24.22 -4.46 -30.25
C HIS A 169 24.84 -4.78 -28.87
N ALA A 170 25.69 -3.91 -28.34
CA ALA A 170 26.24 -4.05 -26.99
C ALA A 170 25.19 -3.78 -25.91
N GLY A 171 24.23 -2.90 -26.19
CA GLY A 171 23.24 -2.39 -25.24
C GLY A 171 23.68 -1.08 -24.58
N ILE A 172 22.70 -0.31 -24.12
CA ILE A 172 22.85 1.05 -23.63
C ILE A 172 22.20 1.21 -22.26
N VAL A 173 22.81 1.99 -21.37
CA VAL A 173 22.23 2.37 -20.08
C VAL A 173 22.22 3.88 -19.94
N CYS A 174 21.04 4.50 -19.87
CA CYS A 174 20.91 5.91 -19.47
C CYS A 174 20.73 5.99 -17.96
N ARG A 175 21.63 6.69 -17.26
CA ARG A 175 21.57 6.88 -15.80
C ARG A 175 21.50 8.35 -15.44
N VAL A 176 20.70 8.68 -14.42
CA VAL A 176 20.59 10.02 -13.84
C VAL A 176 20.73 9.92 -12.33
N GLN A 177 21.53 10.80 -11.73
CA GLN A 177 21.74 10.86 -10.28
C GLN A 177 21.72 12.28 -9.73
N SER A 178 21.33 12.46 -8.46
CA SER A 178 21.36 13.74 -7.75
C SER A 178 22.02 13.57 -6.38
N ALA A 179 23.15 14.26 -6.17
CA ALA A 179 23.83 14.35 -4.88
C ALA A 179 22.96 15.09 -3.83
N ASP A 180 22.19 16.07 -4.29
CA ASP A 180 21.24 16.85 -3.47
C ASP A 180 19.98 16.03 -3.08
N LYS A 181 19.84 14.79 -3.58
CA LYS A 181 18.65 13.93 -3.43
C LYS A 181 17.39 14.58 -3.99
N SER A 182 17.52 15.34 -5.08
CA SER A 182 16.40 15.95 -5.79
C SER A 182 15.45 14.87 -6.31
N LYS A 183 14.12 15.10 -6.23
CA LYS A 183 13.20 14.35 -7.08
C LYS A 183 13.35 14.81 -8.52
N PHE A 184 13.34 13.86 -9.44
CA PHE A 184 13.26 14.07 -10.88
C PHE A 184 12.63 12.84 -11.55
N LYS A 185 12.19 12.98 -12.80
CA LYS A 185 11.92 11.83 -13.66
C LYS A 185 12.95 11.76 -14.78
N LEU A 186 13.40 10.55 -15.10
CA LEU A 186 14.08 10.24 -16.35
C LEU A 186 13.00 9.81 -17.36
N LEU A 187 13.00 10.45 -18.52
CA LEU A 187 12.05 10.22 -19.60
C LEU A 187 12.79 9.77 -20.86
N TYR A 188 12.15 8.94 -21.68
CA TYR A 188 12.59 8.57 -23.02
C TYR A 188 11.45 8.84 -24.01
N PHE A 189 11.80 9.40 -25.17
CA PHE A 189 10.84 9.80 -26.20
C PHE A 189 11.17 9.15 -27.54
N ASP A 190 10.15 8.57 -28.17
CA ASP A 190 10.19 8.22 -29.58
C ASP A 190 9.93 9.47 -30.43
N GLN A 191 10.66 9.59 -31.54
CA GLN A 191 10.53 10.71 -32.48
C GLN A 191 9.57 10.33 -33.61
N ASP A 192 8.58 11.18 -33.91
CA ASP A 192 7.66 10.99 -35.02
C ASP A 192 8.18 11.57 -36.36
N GLU A 193 7.46 11.29 -37.44
CA GLU A 193 7.81 11.68 -38.81
C GLU A 193 7.83 13.20 -39.02
N ASN A 194 7.15 13.99 -38.19
CA ASN A 194 7.12 15.45 -38.24
C ASN A 194 8.22 16.09 -37.36
N GLY A 195 8.94 15.29 -36.56
CA GLY A 195 9.95 15.76 -35.60
C GLY A 195 9.40 16.04 -34.20
N GLY A 196 8.14 15.69 -33.93
CA GLY A 196 7.59 15.68 -32.58
C GLY A 196 8.15 14.54 -31.73
N LEU A 197 7.97 14.64 -30.41
CA LEU A 197 8.48 13.69 -29.42
C LEU A 197 7.33 13.14 -28.58
N ASN A 198 7.11 11.83 -28.68
CA ASN A 198 6.06 11.12 -27.95
C ASN A 198 6.68 10.38 -26.76
N LEU A 199 6.12 10.54 -25.56
CA LEU A 199 6.68 9.94 -24.34
C LEU A 199 6.52 8.42 -24.39
N ALA A 200 7.64 7.70 -24.42
CA ALA A 200 7.68 6.25 -24.62
C ALA A 200 8.13 5.47 -23.37
N LEU A 201 8.93 6.07 -22.47
CA LEU A 201 9.16 5.51 -21.12
C LEU A 201 9.30 6.61 -20.06
N GLN A 202 8.93 6.26 -18.82
CA GLN A 202 9.15 7.06 -17.61
C GLN A 202 9.82 6.21 -16.51
N GLU A 203 10.79 6.80 -15.80
CA GLU A 203 11.45 6.26 -14.61
C GLU A 203 11.57 7.33 -13.50
N ASP A 204 11.07 7.02 -12.31
CA ASP A 204 11.08 7.95 -11.16
C ASP A 204 12.39 7.87 -10.37
N SER A 205 12.88 9.01 -9.86
CA SER A 205 14.11 9.03 -9.06
C SER A 205 13.94 8.33 -7.70
N ALA A 206 14.56 7.16 -7.54
CA ALA A 206 14.57 6.42 -6.28
C ALA A 206 15.76 6.82 -5.38
N LYS A 207 15.56 6.87 -4.06
CA LYS A 207 16.64 7.15 -3.09
C LYS A 207 17.57 5.94 -2.93
N LYS A 208 18.74 5.97 -3.56
CA LYS A 208 19.77 4.91 -3.47
C LYS A 208 20.94 5.40 -2.59
N GLY A 209 20.91 5.02 -1.31
CA GLY A 209 21.96 5.36 -0.34
C GLY A 209 22.03 6.87 -0.04
N LYS A 210 23.14 7.51 -0.45
CA LYS A 210 23.37 8.96 -0.25
C LYS A 210 22.79 9.85 -1.37
N VAL A 211 22.35 9.28 -2.50
CA VAL A 211 21.83 10.03 -3.67
C VAL A 211 20.37 9.65 -3.97
N THR A 212 19.70 10.40 -4.86
CA THR A 212 18.59 9.85 -5.66
C THR A 212 19.11 9.47 -7.05
N SER A 213 18.53 8.45 -7.67
CA SER A 213 18.91 8.02 -9.02
C SER A 213 17.76 7.29 -9.73
N ALA A 214 17.68 7.50 -11.04
CA ALA A 214 16.85 6.73 -11.98
C ALA A 214 17.76 6.14 -13.08
N GLY A 215 17.29 5.11 -13.79
CA GLY A 215 18.05 4.55 -14.91
C GLY A 215 17.19 3.67 -15.81
N MET A 216 17.46 3.75 -17.11
CA MET A 216 16.82 2.95 -18.16
C MET A 216 17.87 2.03 -18.80
N TYR A 217 17.48 0.78 -19.06
CA TYR A 217 18.40 -0.33 -19.33
C TYR A 217 18.02 -1.04 -20.63
N PHE A 218 18.68 -0.67 -21.72
CA PHE A 218 18.40 -1.17 -23.08
C PHE A 218 19.45 -2.23 -23.45
N LEU A 219 19.36 -3.40 -22.82
CA LEU A 219 20.44 -4.40 -22.81
C LEU A 219 20.31 -5.52 -23.87
N GLY A 220 19.24 -5.55 -24.67
CA GLY A 220 18.99 -6.63 -25.63
C GLY A 220 18.56 -7.94 -24.96
N PHE A 221 17.82 -7.84 -23.86
CA PHE A 221 17.08 -8.92 -23.20
C PHE A 221 16.03 -8.31 -22.24
N PRO A 222 15.01 -9.08 -21.80
CA PRO A 222 14.02 -8.59 -20.84
C PRO A 222 14.64 -8.20 -19.49
N VAL A 223 14.72 -6.90 -19.25
CA VAL A 223 15.01 -6.30 -17.93
C VAL A 223 13.67 -6.05 -17.23
N TYR A 224 13.63 -6.14 -15.90
CA TYR A 224 12.40 -6.06 -15.11
C TYR A 224 12.43 -4.93 -14.07
N ARG A 225 11.33 -4.18 -13.99
CA ARG A 225 11.04 -3.26 -12.89
C ARG A 225 10.35 -4.04 -11.77
N LEU A 226 10.81 -3.86 -10.53
CA LEU A 226 10.09 -4.33 -9.33
C LEU A 226 9.36 -3.16 -8.69
N GLU A 227 8.04 -3.13 -8.87
CA GLU A 227 7.17 -2.15 -8.22
C GLU A 227 7.05 -2.45 -6.71
N PRO A 228 6.91 -1.42 -5.86
CA PRO A 228 6.70 -1.63 -4.43
C PRO A 228 5.38 -2.38 -4.16
N PRO A 229 5.34 -3.37 -3.26
CA PRO A 229 4.09 -4.04 -2.93
C PRO A 229 3.10 -3.06 -2.28
N TYR A 230 1.92 -2.94 -2.90
CA TYR A 230 0.93 -1.86 -2.70
C TYR A 230 0.45 -1.61 -1.27
N SER A 231 0.66 -2.52 -0.30
CA SER A 231 0.34 -2.24 1.11
C SER A 231 1.22 -2.95 2.13
N THR A 232 2.03 -2.16 2.86
CA THR A 232 2.81 -2.65 4.02
C THR A 232 1.97 -2.85 5.29
N THR A 233 0.72 -2.38 5.31
CA THR A 233 -0.25 -2.60 6.40
C THR A 233 -1.09 -3.86 6.17
N ALA A 234 -1.52 -4.15 4.94
CA ALA A 234 -2.18 -5.41 4.61
C ALA A 234 -1.27 -6.62 4.90
N ALA A 235 0.02 -6.51 4.55
CA ALA A 235 1.05 -7.52 4.81
C ALA A 235 1.33 -7.84 6.29
N LYS A 236 0.70 -7.13 7.24
CA LYS A 236 0.71 -7.46 8.68
C LYS A 236 -0.56 -8.19 9.14
N ARG A 237 -1.64 -8.15 8.36
CA ARG A 237 -2.89 -8.88 8.63
C ARG A 237 -2.83 -10.29 8.04
N ASP A 238 -2.23 -10.44 6.86
CA ASP A 238 -2.01 -11.71 6.19
C ASP A 238 -0.53 -11.80 5.73
N PRO A 239 0.30 -12.62 6.40
CA PRO A 239 1.71 -12.80 6.04
C PRO A 239 1.92 -13.76 4.85
N ASP A 240 0.94 -14.63 4.56
CA ASP A 240 1.07 -15.66 3.53
C ASP A 240 0.73 -15.08 2.17
N THR A 241 -0.39 -14.35 2.05
CA THR A 241 -0.69 -13.52 0.85
C THR A 241 0.44 -12.52 0.57
N ALA A 242 1.08 -11.96 1.62
CA ALA A 242 2.23 -11.07 1.46
C ALA A 242 3.51 -11.78 0.96
N PHE A 243 3.65 -13.09 1.22
CA PHE A 243 4.71 -13.91 0.66
C PHE A 243 4.46 -14.21 -0.83
N PHE A 244 3.25 -14.64 -1.19
CA PHE A 244 2.92 -15.00 -2.57
C PHE A 244 2.93 -13.79 -3.51
N LYS A 245 2.34 -12.65 -3.10
CA LYS A 245 2.35 -11.40 -3.87
C LYS A 245 3.72 -10.70 -3.98
N LYS A 246 4.77 -11.25 -3.36
CA LYS A 246 6.10 -10.61 -3.29
C LYS A 246 6.78 -10.39 -4.65
N LEU A 247 6.42 -11.18 -5.68
CA LEU A 247 6.89 -11.02 -7.07
C LEU A 247 5.75 -10.63 -8.02
N GLU A 248 4.61 -10.15 -7.51
CA GLU A 248 3.46 -9.74 -8.32
C GLU A 248 3.82 -8.52 -9.19
N GLY A 249 4.39 -7.47 -8.58
CA GLY A 249 4.89 -6.27 -9.27
C GLY A 249 6.25 -6.41 -9.98
N PHE A 250 6.71 -7.63 -10.30
CA PHE A 250 7.94 -7.84 -11.08
C PHE A 250 7.62 -7.87 -12.58
N GLN A 251 7.51 -6.68 -13.18
CA GLN A 251 7.05 -6.52 -14.58
C GLN A 251 8.22 -6.25 -15.53
N PRO A 252 8.18 -6.77 -16.77
CA PRO A 252 9.20 -6.48 -17.78
C PRO A 252 9.13 -5.02 -18.22
N CYS A 253 10.28 -4.41 -18.50
CA CYS A 253 10.36 -3.11 -19.16
C CYS A 253 9.90 -3.24 -20.62
N GLU A 254 9.09 -2.29 -21.07
CA GLU A 254 8.44 -2.33 -22.41
C GLU A 254 9.46 -2.24 -23.55
N ILE A 255 10.46 -1.36 -23.43
CA ILE A 255 11.56 -1.22 -24.39
C ILE A 255 12.85 -1.75 -23.75
N THR A 256 13.46 -2.74 -24.40
CA THR A 256 14.62 -3.50 -23.89
C THR A 256 15.88 -3.36 -24.76
N GLU A 257 15.78 -2.69 -25.89
CA GLU A 257 16.88 -2.42 -26.83
C GLU A 257 16.65 -1.08 -27.54
N LEU A 258 17.73 -0.47 -28.05
CA LEU A 258 17.67 0.72 -28.90
C LEU A 258 18.41 0.45 -30.20
N LYS A 259 17.82 0.86 -31.32
CA LYS A 259 18.43 0.75 -32.66
C LYS A 259 19.56 1.77 -32.83
N ALA A 260 20.42 1.58 -33.83
CA ALA A 260 21.33 2.63 -34.27
C ALA A 260 20.54 3.83 -34.82
N GLY A 261 20.90 5.05 -34.42
CA GLY A 261 20.12 6.24 -34.73
C GLY A 261 20.39 7.41 -33.77
N PHE A 262 19.48 8.37 -33.74
CA PHE A 262 19.38 9.39 -32.70
C PHE A 262 18.23 9.04 -31.76
N HIS A 263 18.43 9.25 -30.46
CA HIS A 263 17.47 8.89 -29.41
C HIS A 263 17.37 10.02 -28.40
N THR A 264 16.15 10.33 -27.95
CA THR A 264 15.89 11.48 -27.09
C THR A 264 15.52 11.07 -25.66
N PHE A 265 16.32 11.52 -24.71
CA PHE A 265 16.07 11.41 -23.27
C PHE A 265 15.74 12.79 -22.70
N ALA A 266 14.99 12.85 -21.60
CA ALA A 266 14.85 14.08 -20.84
C ALA A 266 14.96 13.86 -19.33
N VAL A 267 15.34 14.92 -18.61
CA VAL A 267 15.27 14.96 -17.14
C VAL A 267 14.28 16.03 -16.72
N TYR A 268 13.19 15.61 -16.07
CA TYR A 268 12.08 16.46 -15.63
C TYR A 268 12.17 16.80 -14.14
N GLY A 269 11.94 18.07 -13.80
CA GLY A 269 12.03 18.61 -12.45
C GLY A 269 10.81 18.26 -11.57
N ASP A 270 10.76 17.01 -11.09
CA ASP A 270 9.69 16.40 -10.31
C ASP A 270 9.52 16.92 -8.84
N ASN A 271 9.89 18.18 -8.61
CA ASN A 271 9.88 18.83 -7.30
C ASN A 271 8.97 20.06 -7.36
N PHE A 272 7.85 20.05 -6.65
CA PHE A 272 6.90 21.18 -6.56
C PHE A 272 7.51 22.54 -6.13
N PHE A 273 8.66 22.51 -5.44
CA PHE A 273 9.24 23.67 -4.73
C PHE A 273 10.62 24.10 -5.22
N ARG A 274 11.37 23.17 -5.82
CA ARG A 274 12.82 23.29 -5.98
C ARG A 274 13.20 22.73 -7.33
N SER A 275 13.93 23.51 -8.11
CA SER A 275 14.80 22.97 -9.14
C SER A 275 15.49 21.67 -8.74
N ALA A 276 15.59 20.70 -9.65
CA ALA A 276 16.35 19.48 -9.44
C ALA A 276 17.78 19.61 -9.98
N SER A 277 18.78 19.52 -9.11
CA SER A 277 20.19 19.33 -9.51
C SER A 277 20.39 17.87 -9.90
N TYR A 278 21.00 17.56 -11.04
CA TYR A 278 21.27 16.20 -11.48
C TYR A 278 22.51 16.09 -12.37
N THR A 279 23.01 14.87 -12.52
CA THR A 279 23.99 14.47 -13.53
C THR A 279 23.38 13.35 -14.37
N ILE A 280 23.21 13.58 -15.68
CA ILE A 280 22.82 12.57 -16.66
C ILE A 280 24.05 12.00 -17.36
N GLU A 281 24.05 10.72 -17.66
CA GLU A 281 25.11 10.03 -18.39
C GLU A 281 24.53 8.83 -19.13
N VAL A 282 24.93 8.62 -20.38
CA VAL A 282 24.57 7.41 -21.14
C VAL A 282 25.83 6.59 -21.37
N LEU A 283 25.74 5.29 -21.10
CA LEU A 283 26.84 4.33 -21.11
C LEU A 283 26.61 3.22 -22.13
N CYS A 284 27.70 2.69 -22.68
CA CYS A 284 27.70 1.45 -23.44
C CYS A 284 27.86 0.25 -22.48
N ALA A 285 26.97 -0.74 -22.58
CA ALA A 285 27.07 -1.95 -21.76
C ALA A 285 28.26 -2.86 -22.16
N ALA A 286 28.96 -2.57 -23.27
CA ALA A 286 30.25 -3.17 -23.59
C ALA A 286 31.33 -2.93 -22.52
N SER A 287 31.16 -1.94 -21.65
CA SER A 287 32.05 -1.69 -20.50
C SER A 287 31.65 -2.45 -19.22
N PHE A 288 30.56 -3.23 -19.26
CA PHE A 288 29.93 -3.88 -18.10
C PHE A 288 29.45 -5.29 -18.46
N VAL A 289 30.29 -6.08 -19.14
CA VAL A 289 29.91 -7.37 -19.72
C VAL A 289 29.54 -8.38 -18.64
N ASP A 290 30.34 -8.47 -17.57
CA ASP A 290 30.08 -9.39 -16.47
C ASP A 290 28.82 -8.98 -15.71
N GLU A 291 28.60 -7.69 -15.44
CA GLU A 291 27.37 -7.22 -14.79
C GLU A 291 26.14 -7.43 -15.67
N LYS A 292 26.26 -7.28 -16.99
CA LYS A 292 25.18 -7.53 -17.96
C LYS A 292 24.72 -8.98 -17.95
N GLU A 293 25.65 -9.93 -18.03
CA GLU A 293 25.31 -11.36 -18.04
C GLU A 293 24.88 -11.87 -16.65
N ASN A 294 25.47 -11.35 -15.56
CA ASN A 294 24.99 -11.63 -14.20
C ASN A 294 23.56 -11.11 -13.98
N LEU A 295 23.21 -9.91 -14.48
CA LEU A 295 21.85 -9.38 -14.41
C LEU A 295 20.87 -10.29 -15.18
N ARG A 296 21.17 -10.64 -16.44
CA ARG A 296 20.38 -11.57 -17.25
C ARG A 296 20.13 -12.90 -16.52
N ALA A 297 21.17 -13.47 -15.90
CA ALA A 297 21.07 -14.71 -15.15
C ALA A 297 20.17 -14.59 -13.91
N VAL A 298 20.29 -13.49 -13.16
CA VAL A 298 19.47 -13.23 -11.97
C VAL A 298 18.00 -12.96 -12.32
N GLU A 299 17.72 -12.17 -13.36
CA GLU A 299 16.34 -11.89 -13.80
C GLU A 299 15.65 -13.16 -14.34
N THR A 300 16.39 -14.01 -15.05
CA THR A 300 15.91 -15.34 -15.47
C THR A 300 15.54 -16.21 -14.25
N GLN A 301 16.35 -16.21 -13.20
CA GLN A 301 16.06 -16.94 -11.95
C GLN A 301 14.84 -16.36 -11.21
N ILE A 302 14.68 -15.04 -11.15
CA ILE A 302 13.52 -14.40 -10.52
C ILE A 302 12.24 -14.72 -11.31
N SER A 303 12.30 -14.71 -12.64
CA SER A 303 11.16 -15.06 -13.51
C SER A 303 10.74 -16.53 -13.37
N SER A 304 11.70 -17.46 -13.26
CA SER A 304 11.42 -18.85 -12.84
C SER A 304 10.72 -18.89 -11.48
N LYS A 305 11.27 -18.19 -10.47
CA LYS A 305 10.69 -18.19 -9.12
C LYS A 305 9.31 -17.55 -9.03
N ARG A 306 8.99 -16.54 -9.85
CA ARG A 306 7.62 -15.98 -9.99
C ARG A 306 6.64 -17.08 -10.44
N THR A 307 7.04 -17.87 -11.44
CA THR A 307 6.26 -18.99 -11.97
C THR A 307 6.11 -20.14 -10.96
N GLU A 308 7.18 -20.47 -10.23
CA GLU A 308 7.16 -21.50 -9.18
C GLU A 308 6.29 -21.10 -7.99
N ILE A 309 6.39 -19.85 -7.53
CA ILE A 309 5.60 -19.32 -6.39
C ILE A 309 4.10 -19.29 -6.71
N SER A 310 3.70 -18.93 -7.93
CA SER A 310 2.29 -18.95 -8.36
C SER A 310 1.68 -20.37 -8.37
N LYS A 311 2.46 -21.39 -8.77
CA LYS A 311 2.04 -22.80 -8.66
C LYS A 311 1.92 -23.24 -7.21
N PHE A 312 2.96 -22.96 -6.41
CA PHE A 312 3.00 -23.28 -4.99
C PHE A 312 1.87 -22.60 -4.19
N GLU A 313 1.45 -21.38 -4.56
CA GLU A 313 0.29 -20.71 -3.97
C GLU A 313 -1.00 -21.51 -4.14
N THR A 314 -1.21 -22.09 -5.33
CA THR A 314 -2.40 -22.89 -5.65
C THR A 314 -2.44 -24.16 -4.80
N GLU A 315 -1.32 -24.88 -4.71
CA GLU A 315 -1.15 -26.07 -3.87
C GLU A 315 -1.33 -25.74 -2.38
N TYR A 316 -0.73 -24.64 -1.91
CA TYR A 316 -0.81 -24.18 -0.52
C TYR A 316 -2.25 -23.85 -0.12
N ARG A 317 -2.97 -23.07 -0.94
CA ARG A 317 -4.39 -22.72 -0.70
C ARG A 317 -5.28 -23.97 -0.68
N GLN A 318 -5.02 -24.96 -1.54
CA GLN A 318 -5.76 -26.24 -1.54
C GLN A 318 -5.53 -27.04 -0.24
N VAL A 319 -4.28 -27.20 0.20
CA VAL A 319 -3.96 -27.92 1.44
C VAL A 319 -4.48 -27.18 2.67
N LEU A 320 -4.40 -25.85 2.69
CA LEU A 320 -4.96 -25.02 3.77
C LEU A 320 -6.48 -25.21 3.89
N SER A 321 -7.21 -25.23 2.76
CA SER A 321 -8.66 -25.50 2.74
C SER A 321 -9.01 -26.87 3.36
N GLN A 322 -8.28 -27.93 2.98
CA GLN A 322 -8.49 -29.27 3.53
C GLN A 322 -8.15 -29.35 5.03
N PHE A 323 -7.09 -28.65 5.46
CA PHE A 323 -6.74 -28.56 6.88
C PHE A 323 -7.82 -27.82 7.70
N THR A 324 -8.38 -26.73 7.16
CA THR A 324 -9.49 -26.00 7.80
C THR A 324 -10.75 -26.86 7.88
N GLU A 325 -11.10 -27.61 6.83
CA GLU A 325 -12.23 -28.55 6.84
C GLU A 325 -12.06 -29.63 7.93
N MET A 326 -10.89 -30.29 7.97
CA MET A 326 -10.59 -31.32 8.97
C MET A 326 -10.58 -30.77 10.40
N THR A 327 -10.08 -29.55 10.61
CA THR A 327 -10.08 -28.88 11.91
C THR A 327 -11.50 -28.55 12.37
N ASN A 328 -12.34 -28.03 11.47
CA ASN A 328 -13.76 -27.77 11.75
C ASN A 328 -14.51 -29.06 12.08
N ARG A 329 -14.27 -30.14 11.33
CA ARG A 329 -14.86 -31.45 11.60
C ARG A 329 -14.41 -31.99 12.96
N TYR A 330 -13.13 -31.93 13.29
CA TYR A 330 -12.62 -32.36 14.60
C TYR A 330 -13.31 -31.62 15.76
N ALA A 331 -13.53 -30.31 15.63
CA ALA A 331 -14.25 -29.52 16.63
C ALA A 331 -15.73 -29.95 16.76
N GLN A 332 -16.40 -30.27 15.65
CA GLN A 332 -17.78 -30.77 15.64
C GLN A 332 -17.89 -32.15 16.31
N GLU A 333 -17.01 -33.09 15.97
CA GLU A 333 -16.99 -34.45 16.55
C GLU A 333 -16.71 -34.38 18.07
N MET A 334 -15.78 -33.51 18.51
CA MET A 334 -15.52 -33.25 19.93
C MET A 334 -16.76 -32.70 20.66
N GLN A 335 -17.44 -31.71 20.08
CA GLN A 335 -18.67 -31.15 20.64
C GLN A 335 -19.82 -32.17 20.69
N ALA A 336 -19.92 -33.05 19.69
CA ALA A 336 -20.89 -34.14 19.67
C ALA A 336 -20.64 -35.14 20.81
N ILE A 337 -19.38 -35.52 21.05
CA ILE A 337 -18.98 -36.39 22.17
C ILE A 337 -19.32 -35.74 23.53
N ASP A 338 -18.98 -34.46 23.74
CA ASP A 338 -19.31 -33.74 24.98
C ASP A 338 -20.83 -33.68 25.22
N ASN A 339 -21.63 -33.45 24.18
CA ASN A 339 -23.09 -33.46 24.26
C ASN A 339 -23.64 -34.85 24.64
N LEU A 340 -23.12 -35.92 24.03
CA LEU A 340 -23.50 -37.31 24.36
C LEU A 340 -23.12 -37.69 25.80
N LEU A 341 -21.93 -37.28 26.27
CA LEU A 341 -21.49 -37.47 27.65
C LEU A 341 -22.37 -36.71 28.63
N LYS A 342 -22.76 -35.47 28.32
CA LYS A 342 -23.69 -34.66 29.11
C LYS A 342 -25.07 -35.32 29.21
N GLN A 343 -25.64 -35.74 28.07
CA GLN A 343 -26.93 -36.44 28.02
C GLN A 343 -26.91 -37.76 28.82
N ARG A 344 -25.84 -38.55 28.67
CA ARG A 344 -25.62 -39.76 29.47
C ARG A 344 -25.60 -39.45 30.97
N ASN A 345 -24.86 -38.43 31.38
CA ASN A 345 -24.72 -38.06 32.79
C ASN A 345 -26.05 -37.54 33.38
N GLU A 346 -26.86 -36.82 32.59
CA GLU A 346 -28.23 -36.42 32.96
C GLU A 346 -29.14 -37.63 33.15
N ILE A 347 -29.10 -38.62 32.25
CA ILE A 347 -29.83 -39.89 32.40
C ILE A 347 -29.37 -40.67 33.64
N HIS A 348 -28.05 -40.78 33.87
CA HIS A 348 -27.52 -41.42 35.08
C HIS A 348 -27.98 -40.70 36.36
N ALA A 349 -28.10 -39.37 36.34
CA ALA A 349 -28.61 -38.58 37.46
C ALA A 349 -30.08 -38.91 37.79
N THR A 350 -30.94 -39.26 36.81
CA THR A 350 -32.35 -39.62 37.10
C THR A 350 -32.50 -40.90 37.92
N TYR A 351 -31.56 -41.85 37.81
CA TYR A 351 -31.58 -43.09 38.60
C TYR A 351 -31.00 -42.94 40.02
N THR A 352 -30.22 -41.88 40.25
CA THR A 352 -29.49 -41.64 41.50
C THR A 352 -30.07 -40.48 42.32
N SER A 353 -30.87 -39.61 41.69
CA SER A 353 -31.59 -38.52 42.34
C SER A 353 -32.98 -38.99 42.79
N THR A 354 -33.17 -39.21 44.09
CA THR A 354 -34.53 -39.42 44.64
C THR A 354 -35.37 -38.15 44.44
N PRO A 355 -36.59 -38.24 43.88
CA PRO A 355 -37.46 -37.07 43.75
C PRO A 355 -37.80 -36.50 45.12
N GLN A 356 -37.44 -35.25 45.38
CA GLN A 356 -37.93 -34.56 46.58
C GLN A 356 -39.45 -34.40 46.46
N THR A 357 -40.19 -35.14 47.27
CA THR A 357 -41.64 -35.03 47.38
C THR A 357 -42.02 -33.59 47.74
N LYS A 358 -42.94 -32.99 46.99
CA LYS A 358 -43.45 -31.63 47.21
C LYS A 358 -44.20 -31.53 48.55
N ARG A 359 -43.48 -31.40 49.66
CA ARG A 359 -44.05 -31.00 50.95
C ARG A 359 -44.31 -29.49 50.92
N SER A 360 -45.56 -29.14 50.64
CA SER A 360 -46.11 -27.81 50.90
C SER A 360 -46.06 -27.51 52.40
N SER A 361 -45.09 -26.72 52.84
CA SER A 361 -45.00 -26.21 54.22
C SER A 361 -45.22 -24.70 54.24
N SER A 362 -46.44 -24.28 54.54
CA SER A 362 -46.76 -22.90 54.92
C SER A 362 -46.00 -22.53 56.20
N GLY A 363 -45.12 -21.53 56.14
CA GLY A 363 -44.32 -21.09 57.29
C GLY A 363 -43.86 -19.63 57.14
N SER A 364 -44.41 -18.74 57.97
CA SER A 364 -44.09 -17.32 57.95
C SER A 364 -42.82 -17.01 58.74
N SER A 365 -41.92 -16.17 58.22
CA SER A 365 -41.77 -14.80 58.77
C SER A 365 -40.49 -14.05 58.33
N ARG A 366 -40.58 -12.70 58.44
CA ARG A 366 -39.48 -11.74 58.70
C ARG A 366 -38.24 -11.73 57.80
N SER A 367 -38.40 -10.99 56.70
CA SER A 367 -37.68 -9.73 56.44
C SER A 367 -36.36 -9.45 57.19
N LYS A 368 -35.26 -9.31 56.42
CA LYS A 368 -34.36 -8.14 56.51
C LYS A 368 -33.44 -8.04 55.28
N LYS A 369 -33.55 -6.93 54.54
CA LYS A 369 -32.44 -6.44 53.71
C LYS A 369 -31.30 -6.03 54.65
N ARG A 370 -30.04 -6.31 54.29
CA ARG A 370 -28.91 -5.50 54.74
C ARG A 370 -27.93 -5.30 53.58
N VAL A 371 -27.57 -4.05 53.36
CA VAL A 371 -26.59 -3.62 52.35
C VAL A 371 -25.19 -4.04 52.81
N VAL A 372 -24.33 -4.42 51.87
CA VAL A 372 -22.88 -4.52 52.08
C VAL A 372 -22.22 -3.41 51.26
N LEU A 373 -21.63 -2.44 51.97
CA LEU A 373 -20.70 -1.46 51.41
C LEU A 373 -19.28 -2.06 51.42
N LYS A 374 -18.40 -1.49 50.59
CA LYS A 374 -16.94 -1.74 50.67
C LYS A 374 -16.35 -0.99 51.87
N GLU A 375 -15.26 -1.50 52.44
CA GLU A 375 -13.94 -0.83 52.47
C GLU A 375 -12.86 -1.76 53.07
N ASP A 376 -11.58 -1.34 52.99
CA ASP A 376 -10.38 -2.19 53.10
C ASP A 376 -9.72 -2.21 54.49
N GLY A 377 -8.86 -3.21 54.81
CA GLY A 377 -8.22 -3.28 56.14
C GLY A 377 -7.23 -4.43 56.46
N HIS A 378 -6.05 -4.44 55.82
CA HIS A 378 -4.73 -4.88 56.33
C HIS A 378 -4.50 -6.12 57.25
N GLN A 379 -3.69 -7.07 56.72
CA GLN A 379 -2.55 -7.84 57.32
C GLN A 379 -2.50 -8.24 58.83
N ILE A 380 -2.18 -9.53 59.13
CA ILE A 380 -0.87 -10.02 59.66
C ILE A 380 -0.83 -11.57 59.82
N LYS A 381 0.39 -12.12 59.93
CA LYS A 381 0.89 -13.50 59.68
C LYS A 381 0.47 -14.64 60.64
N ASP A 382 0.39 -15.85 60.05
CA ASP A 382 0.63 -17.20 60.64
C ASP A 382 -0.32 -17.69 61.76
N HIS A 383 -0.36 -18.97 62.23
CA HIS A 383 0.44 -20.21 62.05
C HIS A 383 -0.52 -21.44 62.29
N LYS A 384 -0.24 -22.74 62.06
CA LYS A 384 0.92 -23.48 61.50
C LYS A 384 0.52 -24.70 60.63
N LYS A 385 0.43 -25.95 61.16
CA LYS A 385 0.31 -27.27 60.45
C LYS A 385 0.16 -28.45 61.46
N PRO A 386 -0.09 -29.74 61.09
CA PRO A 386 -0.28 -30.36 59.76
C PRO A 386 -1.49 -31.36 59.62
N GLN A 387 -1.55 -32.07 58.47
CA GLN A 387 -2.44 -33.21 58.10
C GLN A 387 -3.95 -32.86 57.89
N SER A 388 -4.72 -33.48 56.97
CA SER A 388 -4.47 -34.22 55.70
C SER A 388 -5.86 -34.36 54.98
N ILE A 389 -6.09 -34.80 53.73
CA ILE A 389 -5.33 -35.30 52.57
C ILE A 389 -5.92 -34.59 51.30
N LYS A 390 -5.24 -34.53 50.14
CA LYS A 390 -5.84 -34.16 48.83
C LYS A 390 -5.24 -34.92 47.63
N ASP A 391 -6.00 -34.93 46.52
CA ASP A 391 -5.88 -35.82 45.37
C ASP A 391 -4.62 -35.68 44.49
N GLY A 392 -4.36 -36.76 43.73
CA GLY A 392 -3.20 -36.91 42.85
C GLY A 392 -3.28 -36.14 41.53
N THR A 393 -2.20 -35.42 41.25
CA THR A 393 -1.60 -35.13 39.93
C THR A 393 -2.37 -35.61 38.68
N LYS A 394 -2.87 -34.71 37.84
CA LYS A 394 -2.13 -34.08 36.71
C LYS A 394 -1.50 -35.06 35.70
N LYS A 395 -1.83 -34.87 34.42
CA LYS A 395 -0.84 -34.69 33.34
C LYS A 395 -1.41 -33.80 32.22
N LYS A 396 -0.62 -32.83 31.77
CA LYS A 396 -0.82 -32.06 30.53
C LYS A 396 0.23 -32.56 29.52
N TRP A 397 -0.12 -32.63 28.24
CA TRP A 397 0.72 -32.44 27.02
C TRP A 397 -0.22 -32.74 25.83
N PHE A 398 -0.13 -32.17 24.62
CA PHE A 398 0.97 -31.43 23.98
C PHE A 398 0.61 -29.97 23.67
N ASN A 399 1.55 -29.07 23.90
CA ASN A 399 1.71 -27.86 23.06
C ASN A 399 2.63 -28.25 21.90
N ILE A 400 2.19 -28.11 20.64
CA ILE A 400 3.10 -28.15 19.49
C ILE A 400 3.51 -26.71 19.17
N HIS A 401 4.78 -26.37 19.40
CA HIS A 401 5.36 -25.09 18.99
C HIS A 401 6.07 -25.27 17.65
N VAL A 402 5.44 -24.85 16.55
CA VAL A 402 6.13 -24.72 15.27
C VAL A 402 7.00 -23.46 15.31
N LYS A 403 8.24 -23.60 15.80
CA LYS A 403 9.28 -22.59 15.62
C LYS A 403 9.81 -22.68 14.19
N VAL A 404 9.36 -21.78 13.32
CA VAL A 404 10.14 -21.46 12.11
C VAL A 404 11.28 -20.53 12.55
N GLU A 405 12.52 -21.04 12.54
CA GLU A 405 13.68 -20.22 12.88
C GLU A 405 13.95 -19.16 11.81
N LYS A 406 14.12 -17.90 12.24
CA LYS A 406 14.74 -16.88 11.40
C LYS A 406 16.22 -17.18 11.27
N ARG A 407 16.68 -17.63 10.10
CA ARG A 407 18.09 -17.62 9.73
C ARG A 407 18.31 -16.84 8.43
N LYS A 408 19.12 -15.80 8.56
CA LYS A 408 19.91 -15.10 7.55
C LYS A 408 21.36 -15.09 8.07
N PRO A 409 22.39 -15.05 7.21
CA PRO A 409 22.68 -13.90 6.34
C PRO A 409 21.75 -13.64 5.14
#